data_AF-A0A520AHF0-F1
#
_entry.id   AF-A0A520AHF0-F1
#
_cell.length_a   1.000
_cell.length_b   1.000
_cell.length_c   1.000
_cell.angle_alpha   90.00
_cell.angle_beta   90.00
_cell.angle_gamma   90.00
#
_symmetry.space_group_name_H-M   'P 1'
#
loop_
_entity.id
_entity.type
_entity.pdbx_description
1 polymer ?
#
loop_
_entity_poly.entity_id
_entity_poly.type
_entity_poly.pdbx_seq_one_letter_code
_entity_poly.pdbx_strand_id
1 'polypeptide(L)'
;MDFKSMDISTVMTGTGNDGVRYLQHFLIEYTALFGEIVNPGCGNCVTTYLNKYKKHFREMENPCKYRLHAKYENIPLEFGSAVLVNNSNITDQYALKLMEHRNGNRYFAAIPSQILNPAQRGKTVKSVKQLGKNFVQKAKADISEKMMSDENSADRSLEAVNAME
;
A
#
# COMPACT_ATOMS: atom_id res chain seq x y z
N MET A 1 34.82 -7.56 -5.34
CA MET A 1 34.06 -6.64 -6.21
C MET A 1 32.77 -6.28 -5.50
N ASP A 2 32.26 -5.06 -5.67
CA ASP A 2 30.95 -4.68 -5.16
C ASP A 2 30.02 -4.26 -6.30
N PHE A 3 29.05 -5.11 -6.64
CA PHE A 3 28.07 -4.85 -7.70
C PHE A 3 26.93 -3.92 -7.24
N LYS A 4 26.83 -3.60 -5.95
CA LYS A 4 25.77 -2.72 -5.43
C LYS A 4 25.91 -1.29 -5.93
N SER A 5 27.14 -0.84 -6.11
CA SER A 5 27.51 0.51 -6.51
C SER A 5 27.82 0.65 -8.01
N MET A 6 28.20 -0.43 -8.70
CA MET A 6 28.55 -0.40 -10.14
C MET A 6 27.36 -0.07 -11.05
N ASP A 7 27.61 0.67 -12.11
CA ASP A 7 26.66 0.92 -13.19
C ASP A 7 26.57 -0.28 -14.16
N ILE A 8 25.47 -0.32 -14.93
CA ILE A 8 25.21 -1.42 -15.87
C ILE A 8 26.25 -1.51 -16.98
N SER A 9 26.77 -0.38 -17.47
CA SER A 9 27.81 -0.36 -18.50
C SER A 9 29.07 -1.02 -18.00
N THR A 10 29.53 -0.65 -16.80
CA THR A 10 30.69 -1.27 -16.15
C THR A 10 30.50 -2.77 -16.01
N VAL A 11 29.34 -3.24 -15.53
CA VAL A 11 29.09 -4.70 -15.41
C VAL A 11 29.13 -5.40 -16.78
N MET A 12 28.55 -4.80 -17.82
CA MET A 12 28.42 -5.41 -19.14
C MET A 12 29.73 -5.43 -19.95
N THR A 13 30.54 -4.37 -19.87
CA THR A 13 31.73 -4.20 -20.72
C THR A 13 33.04 -4.31 -19.96
N GLY A 14 33.02 -4.14 -18.63
CA GLY A 14 34.20 -4.14 -17.80
C GLY A 14 34.82 -5.52 -17.60
N THR A 15 36.12 -5.50 -17.36
CA THR A 15 36.96 -6.67 -17.08
C THR A 15 37.71 -6.41 -15.77
N GLY A 16 37.78 -7.41 -14.91
CA GLY A 16 38.52 -7.34 -13.66
C GLY A 16 40.02 -7.49 -13.86
N ASN A 17 40.76 -7.30 -12.76
CA ASN A 17 42.21 -7.47 -12.72
C ASN A 17 42.67 -8.92 -13.02
N ASP A 18 41.74 -9.87 -12.92
CA ASP A 18 41.88 -11.29 -13.22
C ASP A 18 41.64 -11.63 -14.71
N GLY A 19 41.29 -10.65 -15.54
CA GLY A 19 41.00 -10.85 -16.96
C GLY A 19 39.60 -11.43 -17.24
N VAL A 20 38.79 -11.64 -16.20
CA VAL A 20 37.42 -12.14 -16.31
C VAL A 20 36.44 -10.96 -16.40
N ARG A 21 35.38 -11.12 -17.21
CA ARG A 21 34.36 -10.07 -17.37
C ARG A 21 33.55 -9.92 -16.09
N TYR A 22 33.27 -8.69 -15.68
CA TYR A 22 32.41 -8.41 -14.52
C TYR A 22 31.04 -9.06 -14.63
N LEU A 23 30.50 -9.13 -15.85
CA LEU A 23 29.24 -9.82 -16.14
C LEU A 23 29.25 -11.28 -15.67
N GLN A 24 30.36 -12.01 -15.84
CA GLN A 24 30.44 -13.42 -15.46
C GLN A 24 30.39 -13.58 -13.94
N HIS A 25 31.21 -12.81 -13.22
CA HIS A 25 31.21 -12.80 -11.76
C HIS A 25 29.83 -12.41 -11.20
N PHE A 26 29.22 -11.36 -11.76
CA PHE A 26 27.90 -10.91 -11.36
C PHE A 26 26.83 -11.99 -11.53
N LEU A 27 26.80 -12.70 -12.67
CA LEU A 27 25.79 -13.72 -12.93
C LEU A 27 25.95 -14.95 -12.03
N ILE A 28 27.18 -15.34 -11.71
CA ILE A 28 27.45 -16.42 -10.74
C ILE A 28 26.92 -16.04 -9.36
N GLU A 29 27.22 -14.82 -8.89
CA GLU A 29 26.73 -14.36 -7.58
C GLU A 29 25.20 -14.19 -7.56
N TYR A 30 24.63 -13.65 -8.63
CA TYR A 30 23.18 -13.49 -8.78
C TYR A 30 22.44 -14.84 -8.76
N THR A 31 22.92 -15.82 -9.53
CA THR A 31 22.31 -17.16 -9.57
C THR A 31 22.46 -17.89 -8.25
N ALA A 32 23.58 -17.69 -7.53
CA ALA A 32 23.77 -18.25 -6.19
C ALA A 32 22.78 -17.66 -5.17
N LEU A 33 22.42 -16.38 -5.29
CA LEU A 33 21.48 -15.72 -4.37
C LEU A 33 20.01 -16.00 -4.69
N PHE A 34 19.62 -15.97 -5.97
CA PHE A 34 18.22 -16.03 -6.38
C PHE A 34 17.79 -17.39 -6.95
N GLY A 35 18.73 -18.26 -7.34
CA GLY A 35 18.43 -19.58 -7.90
C GLY A 35 17.68 -19.54 -9.25
N GLU A 36 17.68 -18.39 -9.94
CA GLU A 36 16.93 -18.18 -11.18
C GLU A 36 17.79 -18.46 -12.42
N ILE A 37 17.16 -18.89 -13.51
CA ILE A 37 17.84 -19.04 -14.80
C ILE A 37 18.09 -17.66 -15.38
N VAL A 38 19.37 -17.35 -15.63
CA VAL A 38 19.78 -16.06 -16.18
C VAL A 38 20.14 -16.14 -17.67
N ASN A 39 19.83 -15.08 -18.40
CA ASN A 39 20.22 -14.91 -19.81
C ASN A 39 21.28 -13.80 -19.94
N PRO A 40 22.56 -14.12 -20.18
CA PRO A 40 23.64 -13.14 -20.32
C PRO A 40 23.58 -12.32 -21.61
N GLY A 41 22.89 -12.80 -22.65
CA GLY A 41 22.84 -12.14 -23.96
C GLY A 41 21.85 -10.98 -24.04
N CYS A 42 20.95 -10.85 -23.06
CA CYS A 42 19.91 -9.83 -23.03
C CYS A 42 20.31 -8.67 -22.11
N GLY A 43 20.75 -7.54 -22.68
CA GLY A 43 21.18 -6.37 -21.90
C GLY A 43 20.11 -5.79 -20.98
N ASN A 44 18.85 -5.77 -21.42
CA ASN A 44 17.71 -5.37 -20.58
C ASN A 44 17.52 -6.32 -19.40
N CYS A 45 17.71 -7.62 -19.61
CA CYS A 45 17.58 -8.62 -18.57
C CYS A 45 18.68 -8.46 -17.52
N VAL A 46 19.94 -8.24 -17.95
CA VAL A 46 21.06 -7.95 -17.03
C VAL A 46 20.78 -6.70 -16.19
N THR A 47 20.18 -5.68 -16.79
CA THR A 47 19.73 -4.47 -16.06
C THR A 47 18.71 -4.83 -14.98
N THR A 48 17.71 -5.64 -15.31
CA THR A 48 16.71 -6.11 -14.36
C THR A 48 17.34 -6.93 -13.23
N TYR A 49 18.28 -7.84 -13.55
CA TYR A 49 18.99 -8.63 -12.55
C TYR A 49 19.79 -7.73 -11.60
N LEU A 50 20.52 -6.76 -12.15
CA LEU A 50 21.33 -5.82 -11.36
C LEU A 50 20.45 -4.96 -10.44
N ASN A 51 19.30 -4.49 -10.93
CA ASN A 51 18.34 -3.73 -10.13
C ASN A 51 17.74 -4.57 -9.01
N LYS A 52 17.39 -5.84 -9.28
CA LYS A 52 16.88 -6.78 -8.27
C LYS A 52 17.95 -7.11 -7.21
N TYR A 53 19.19 -7.32 -7.65
CA TYR A 53 20.35 -7.50 -6.77
C TYR A 53 20.53 -6.30 -5.83
N LYS A 54 20.56 -5.08 -6.39
CA LYS A 54 20.66 -3.85 -5.61
C LYS A 54 19.48 -3.67 -4.64
N LYS A 55 18.26 -3.96 -5.09
CA LYS A 55 17.05 -3.87 -4.25
C LYS A 55 17.16 -4.81 -3.04
N HIS A 56 17.57 -6.05 -3.26
CA HIS A 56 17.73 -7.06 -2.20
C HIS A 56 18.66 -6.58 -1.08
N PHE A 57 19.86 -6.09 -1.43
CA PHE A 57 20.80 -5.62 -0.42
C PHE A 57 20.37 -4.31 0.25
N ARG A 58 19.74 -3.38 -0.47
CA ARG A 58 19.16 -2.17 0.15
C ARG A 58 18.08 -2.51 1.17
N GLU A 59 17.26 -3.51 0.89
CA GLU A 59 16.20 -3.96 1.82
C GLU A 59 16.76 -4.66 3.06
N MET A 60 17.90 -5.35 2.92
CA MET A 60 18.65 -5.96 4.05
C MET A 60 19.41 -4.93 4.88
N GLU A 61 19.98 -3.91 4.25
CA GLU A 61 20.77 -2.87 4.93
C GLU A 61 19.89 -1.87 5.68
N ASN A 62 18.61 -1.75 5.34
CA ASN A 62 17.71 -0.84 6.03
C ASN A 62 17.39 -1.36 7.45
N PRO A 63 17.83 -0.68 8.53
CA PRO A 63 17.54 -1.08 9.90
C PRO A 63 16.09 -0.83 10.31
N CYS A 64 15.33 -0.07 9.51
CA CYS A 64 13.95 0.26 9.79
C CYS A 64 13.09 -1.00 9.81
N LYS A 65 12.39 -1.23 10.94
CA LYS A 65 11.52 -2.40 11.11
C LYS A 65 10.16 -2.21 10.43
N TYR A 66 9.83 -1.00 9.99
CA TYR A 66 8.63 -0.74 9.22
C TYR A 66 8.79 -1.24 7.79
N ARG A 67 7.79 -1.95 7.29
CA ARG A 67 7.74 -2.37 5.88
C ARG A 67 6.45 -1.87 5.25
N LEU A 68 6.58 -1.17 4.13
CA LEU A 68 5.47 -0.77 3.27
C LEU A 68 4.98 -1.95 2.43
N HIS A 69 3.68 -1.97 2.13
CA HIS A 69 3.16 -2.88 1.10
C HIS A 69 3.74 -2.51 -0.27
N ALA A 70 3.93 -3.51 -1.13
CA ALA A 70 4.41 -3.31 -2.51
C ALA A 70 3.55 -2.31 -3.32
N LYS A 71 2.23 -2.28 -3.09
CA LYS A 71 1.31 -1.31 -3.74
C LYS A 71 1.49 0.14 -3.29
N TYR A 72 2.22 0.37 -2.21
CA TYR A 72 2.51 1.69 -1.64
C TYR A 72 4.01 2.00 -1.70
N GLU A 73 4.76 1.39 -2.62
CA GLU A 73 6.11 1.86 -2.95
C GLU A 73 6.03 3.21 -3.68
N ASN A 74 6.93 4.13 -3.32
CA ASN A 74 7.08 5.48 -3.90
C ASN A 74 5.90 6.43 -3.59
N ILE A 75 5.38 6.37 -2.37
CA ILE A 75 4.38 7.34 -1.89
C ILE A 75 5.06 8.63 -1.40
N PRO A 76 4.49 9.81 -1.62
CA PRO A 76 5.05 11.04 -1.11
C PRO A 76 4.99 11.06 0.42
N LEU A 77 6.05 11.56 1.07
CA LEU A 77 6.12 11.65 2.53
C LEU A 77 5.03 12.54 3.11
N GLU A 78 4.76 13.67 2.46
CA GLU A 78 3.74 14.67 2.79
C GLU A 78 3.19 15.23 1.47
N PHE A 79 2.04 15.91 1.52
CA PHE A 79 1.47 16.54 0.33
C PHE A 79 2.46 17.58 -0.24
N GLY A 80 2.89 17.39 -1.50
CA GLY A 80 3.87 18.26 -2.14
C GLY A 80 5.33 17.95 -1.82
N SER A 81 5.64 16.89 -1.07
CA SER A 81 7.03 16.48 -0.83
C SER A 81 7.69 15.90 -2.08
N ALA A 82 8.93 16.30 -2.35
CA ALA A 82 9.76 15.68 -3.38
C ALA A 82 10.30 14.28 -2.97
N VAL A 83 10.17 13.91 -1.69
CA VAL A 83 10.66 12.64 -1.16
C VAL A 83 9.61 11.56 -1.37
N LEU A 84 9.92 10.61 -2.24
CA LEU A 84 9.13 9.40 -2.47
C LEU A 84 9.64 8.28 -1.57
N VAL A 85 8.81 7.87 -0.61
CA VAL A 85 9.14 6.84 0.38
C VAL A 85 8.88 5.46 -0.20
N ASN A 86 9.85 4.57 -0.04
CA ASN A 86 9.80 3.16 -0.42
C ASN A 86 10.56 2.31 0.61
N ASN A 87 10.48 0.98 0.49
CA ASN A 87 11.12 0.06 1.45
C ASN A 87 12.65 0.19 1.51
N SER A 88 13.30 0.71 0.46
CA SER A 88 14.74 0.92 0.44
C SER A 88 15.21 2.20 1.11
N ASN A 89 14.34 3.20 1.30
CA ASN A 89 14.70 4.49 1.90
C ASN A 89 13.88 4.87 3.15
N ILE A 90 12.93 4.03 3.55
CA ILE A 90 12.09 4.31 4.71
C ILE A 90 12.93 4.33 5.98
N THR A 91 12.75 5.39 6.76
CA THR A 91 13.31 5.54 8.12
C THR A 91 12.18 5.49 9.13
N ASP A 92 12.50 5.28 10.41
CA ASP A 92 11.49 5.32 11.48
C ASP A 92 10.76 6.67 11.52
N GLN A 93 11.47 7.78 11.23
CA GLN A 93 10.85 9.11 11.16
C GLN A 93 9.87 9.23 9.99
N TYR A 94 10.22 8.71 8.81
CA TYR A 94 9.32 8.71 7.66
C TYR A 94 8.12 7.81 7.89
N ALA A 95 8.33 6.67 8.55
CA ALA A 95 7.25 5.77 8.92
C ALA A 95 6.26 6.44 9.89
N LEU A 96 6.76 7.15 10.90
CA LEU A 96 5.94 7.91 11.84
C LEU A 96 5.09 8.97 11.14
N LYS A 97 5.69 9.77 10.25
CA LYS A 97 4.95 10.76 9.45
C LYS A 97 3.87 10.12 8.58
N LEU A 98 4.18 9.01 7.92
CA LEU A 98 3.21 8.27 7.10
C LEU A 98 2.08 7.67 7.94
N MET A 99 2.31 7.33 9.22
CA MET A 99 1.25 6.90 10.13
C MET A 99 0.31 8.04 10.55
N GLU A 100 0.77 9.29 10.54
CA GLU A 100 -0.05 10.47 10.85
C GLU A 100 -1.04 10.80 9.71
N HIS A 101 -0.83 10.28 8.50
CA HIS A 101 -1.77 10.43 7.40
C HIS A 101 -3.14 9.82 7.72
N ARG A 102 -4.18 10.32 7.03
CA ARG A 102 -5.52 9.72 7.10
C ARG A 102 -5.46 8.26 6.63
N ASN A 103 -5.66 7.33 7.56
CA ASN A 103 -5.51 5.88 7.37
C ASN A 103 -4.06 5.41 7.11
N GLY A 104 -3.06 6.09 7.69
CA GLY A 104 -1.63 5.79 7.51
C GLY A 104 -1.23 4.34 7.78
N ASN A 105 -1.90 3.67 8.72
CA ASN A 105 -1.69 2.24 9.02
C ASN A 105 -1.83 1.33 7.79
N ARG A 106 -2.62 1.71 6.78
CA ARG A 106 -2.82 0.92 5.57
C ARG A 106 -1.58 0.84 4.69
N TYR A 107 -0.63 1.76 4.84
CA TYR A 107 0.59 1.76 4.05
C TYR A 107 1.54 0.63 4.43
N PHE A 108 1.48 0.17 5.68
CA PHE A 108 2.45 -0.75 6.25
C PHE A 108 1.97 -2.21 6.22
N ALA A 109 2.82 -3.07 5.66
CA ALA A 109 2.71 -4.52 5.73
C ALA A 109 3.21 -5.07 7.07
N ALA A 110 4.21 -4.42 7.67
CA ALA A 110 4.73 -4.76 8.99
C ALA A 110 4.98 -3.51 9.81
N ILE A 111 4.47 -3.51 11.05
CA ILE A 111 4.66 -2.46 12.05
C ILE A 111 5.36 -3.12 13.25
N PRO A 112 6.53 -2.63 13.69
CA PRO A 112 7.20 -3.18 14.86
C PRO A 112 6.34 -2.96 16.11
N SER A 113 6.09 -4.04 16.85
CA SER A 113 5.28 -4.04 18.08
C SER A 113 5.88 -3.22 19.23
N GLN A 114 7.14 -2.81 19.12
CA GLN A 114 7.86 -2.06 20.17
C GLN A 114 7.59 -0.55 20.19
N ILE A 115 6.74 -0.02 19.32
CA ILE A 115 6.44 1.43 19.28
C ILE A 115 5.22 1.74 20.15
N LEU A 116 5.27 1.22 21.37
CA LEU A 116 4.41 1.61 22.49
C LEU A 116 5.28 2.10 23.65
N ASN A 117 6.28 2.93 23.36
CA ASN A 117 6.81 3.88 24.34
C ASN A 117 7.63 4.97 23.64
N PRO A 118 7.03 6.16 23.54
CA PRO A 118 7.69 7.34 24.05
C PRO A 118 6.92 7.76 25.30
N ALA A 119 7.64 7.92 26.41
CA ALA A 119 7.13 8.31 27.72
C ALA A 119 6.56 9.75 27.78
N GLN A 120 5.78 10.17 26.78
CA GLN A 120 5.14 11.48 26.69
C GLN A 120 3.81 11.40 25.93
N ARG A 121 2.79 10.78 26.53
CA ARG A 121 1.39 11.21 26.34
C ARG A 121 0.68 11.14 27.67
N GLY A 122 0.66 12.28 28.36
CA GLY A 122 -0.17 12.49 29.52
C GLY A 122 -1.66 12.30 29.16
N LYS A 123 -2.35 11.62 30.07
CA LYS A 123 -3.80 11.59 30.28
C LYS A 123 -4.64 10.81 29.25
N THR A 124 -5.05 9.61 29.72
CA THR A 124 -6.39 8.98 29.64
C THR A 124 -7.09 8.97 28.28
N VAL A 125 -7.60 7.85 27.75
CA VAL A 125 -8.86 7.22 28.20
C VAL A 125 -8.96 5.78 27.68
N LYS A 126 -9.24 4.88 28.63
CA LYS A 126 -10.06 3.66 28.62
C LYS A 126 -10.48 3.05 27.25
N SER A 127 -10.05 1.79 27.06
CA SER A 127 -10.88 0.63 26.68
C SER A 127 -12.20 0.91 25.94
N VAL A 128 -12.25 0.60 24.65
CA VAL A 128 -13.50 0.20 23.98
C VAL A 128 -13.24 -1.06 23.15
N LYS A 129 -13.24 -2.21 23.83
CA LYS A 129 -13.65 -3.49 23.23
C LYS A 129 -15.16 -3.57 23.37
N GLN A 130 -15.89 -3.42 22.26
CA GLN A 130 -17.27 -3.86 21.98
C GLN A 130 -17.97 -2.80 21.14
N LEU A 131 -18.01 -2.98 19.83
CA LEU A 131 -19.19 -2.66 19.03
C LEU A 131 -18.97 -3.23 17.61
N GLY A 132 -19.34 -4.50 17.43
CA GLY A 132 -19.16 -5.21 16.15
C GLY A 132 -20.18 -6.32 15.95
N LYS A 133 -21.40 -6.19 16.47
CA LYS A 133 -22.47 -7.19 16.28
C LYS A 133 -23.88 -6.64 15.99
N ASN A 134 -24.11 -5.33 15.85
CA ASN A 134 -25.47 -4.79 15.72
C ASN A 134 -25.83 -4.18 14.35
N PHE A 135 -25.06 -4.44 13.29
CA PHE A 135 -25.32 -3.83 11.96
C PHE A 135 -26.16 -4.70 10.98
N VAL A 136 -26.74 -5.83 11.42
CA VAL A 136 -27.46 -6.78 10.52
C VAL A 136 -28.97 -6.89 10.82
N GLN A 137 -29.61 -5.89 11.45
CA GLN A 137 -31.08 -5.95 11.66
C GLN A 137 -31.88 -4.74 11.16
N LYS A 138 -31.24 -3.69 10.62
CA LYS A 138 -31.93 -2.48 10.15
C LYS A 138 -32.07 -2.39 8.62
N ALA A 139 -32.35 -3.51 7.97
CA ALA A 139 -32.62 -3.56 6.52
C ALA A 139 -33.85 -4.41 6.15
N LYS A 140 -34.71 -4.76 7.12
CA LYS A 140 -35.92 -5.58 6.89
C LYS A 140 -37.22 -4.99 7.46
N ALA A 141 -37.24 -3.73 7.88
CA ALA A 141 -38.45 -3.10 8.45
C ALA A 141 -39.10 -2.02 7.55
N ASP A 142 -38.51 -1.68 6.39
CA ASP A 142 -39.02 -0.62 5.49
C ASP A 142 -39.78 -1.16 4.25
N ILE A 143 -40.20 -2.43 4.24
CA ILE A 143 -40.93 -3.08 3.13
C ILE A 143 -42.25 -3.70 3.63
N SER A 144 -42.95 -3.04 4.55
CA SER A 144 -44.27 -3.51 5.03
C SER A 144 -45.30 -2.41 5.25
N GLU A 145 -45.17 -1.26 4.57
CA GLU A 145 -46.11 -0.14 4.69
C GLU A 145 -46.59 0.34 3.30
N LYS A 146 -46.91 -0.60 2.40
CA LYS A 146 -47.47 -0.29 1.07
C LYS A 146 -48.56 -1.26 0.58
N MET A 147 -49.24 -1.92 1.52
CA MET A 147 -50.41 -2.76 1.27
C MET A 147 -51.53 -2.34 2.20
N MET A 148 -52.24 -1.28 1.83
CA MET A 148 -53.62 -1.02 2.24
C MET A 148 -54.16 0.03 1.28
N SER A 149 -54.61 -0.48 0.14
CA SER A 149 -55.40 0.24 -0.84
C SER A 149 -56.74 0.58 -0.20
N ASP A 150 -57.00 1.87 -0.02
CA ASP A 150 -58.31 2.43 0.28
C ASP A 150 -59.25 2.21 -0.93
N GLU A 151 -59.89 1.04 -0.96
CA GLU A 151 -61.12 0.81 -1.73
C GLU A 151 -62.31 0.86 -0.77
N ASN A 152 -62.77 2.08 -0.43
CA ASN A 152 -64.18 2.32 -0.11
C ASN A 152 -64.47 3.81 0.06
N SER A 153 -64.96 4.46 -1.01
CA SER A 153 -65.86 5.59 -0.83
C SER A 153 -66.75 5.69 -2.06
N ALA A 154 -67.90 5.05 -1.94
CA ALA A 154 -69.00 5.16 -2.86
C ALA A 154 -69.58 6.59 -2.83
N ASP A 155 -69.65 7.17 -4.02
CA ASP A 155 -70.87 7.74 -4.60
C ASP A 155 -71.76 8.59 -3.67
N ARG A 156 -71.62 9.91 -3.80
CA ARG A 156 -72.68 10.89 -3.51
C ARG A 156 -72.59 12.07 -4.48
N SER A 157 -73.23 11.90 -5.64
CA SER A 157 -74.33 12.73 -6.15
C SER A 157 -74.30 14.26 -5.98
N LEU A 158 -74.34 14.91 -7.15
CA LEU A 158 -75.19 16.05 -7.58
C LEU A 158 -74.95 17.50 -7.09
N GLU A 159 -75.19 18.41 -8.06
CA GLU A 159 -75.36 19.88 -8.01
C GLU A 159 -74.04 20.70 -7.93
N ALA A 160 -73.79 21.75 -8.71
CA ALA A 160 -74.54 22.49 -9.72
C ALA A 160 -73.54 23.33 -10.53
N VAL A 161 -73.76 23.51 -11.84
CA VAL A 161 -73.37 24.74 -12.55
C VAL A 161 -74.26 24.89 -13.76
N ASN A 162 -75.27 25.73 -13.60
CA ASN A 162 -76.01 26.34 -14.70
C ASN A 162 -76.17 27.80 -14.30
N ALA A 163 -75.40 28.70 -14.93
CA ALA A 163 -75.75 30.11 -15.14
C ALA A 163 -74.58 30.87 -15.79
N MET A 164 -74.86 31.42 -16.98
CA MET A 164 -74.41 32.74 -17.49
C MET A 164 -72.89 32.89 -17.71
N GLU A 165 -72.38 33.23 -18.89
CA GLU A 165 -72.87 34.08 -19.98
C GLU A 165 -72.00 33.85 -21.22
#